data_AF-X1RQ82-F1
#
_entry.id   AF-X1RQ82-F1
#
_cell.length_a   1.000
_cell.length_b   1.000
_cell.length_c   1.000
_cell.angle_alpha   90.00
_cell.angle_beta   90.00
_cell.angle_gamma   90.00
#
_symmetry.space_group_name_H-M   'P 1'
#
loop_
_entity.id
_entity.type
_entity.pdbx_description
1 polymer ?
#
loop_
_entity_poly.entity_id
_entity_poly.type
_entity_poly.pdbx_seq_one_letter_code
_entity_poly.pdbx_strand_id
1 'polypeptide(L)' 'FIGGRFDLDKVGTYRINVALSMNPSDPEIVDTYYGTLCTVEAAPGEYTLTLDYLDSAVGH' A
#
# COMPACT_ATOMS: atom_id res chain seq x y z
N PHE A 1 -9.87 -11.25 9.90
CA PHE A 1 -8.79 -10.25 9.79
C PHE A 1 -8.68 -9.53 11.12
N ILE A 2 -7.52 -9.54 11.77
CA ILE A 2 -7.28 -8.76 12.99
C ILE A 2 -6.43 -7.56 12.56
N GLY A 3 -7.05 -6.38 12.46
CA GLY A 3 -6.34 -5.15 12.11
C GLY A 3 -5.26 -4.80 13.13
N GLY A 4 -4.15 -4.21 12.67
CA GLY A 4 -3.07 -3.70 13.53
C GLY A 4 -2.01 -4.71 13.96
N ARG A 5 -2.09 -5.99 13.55
CA ARG A 5 -1.05 -7.00 13.87
C ARG A 5 0.11 -7.04 12.88
N PHE A 6 -0.11 -6.47 11.70
CA PHE A 6 0.89 -6.38 10.65
C PHE A 6 1.22 -4.90 10.45
N ASP A 7 2.48 -4.56 10.70
CA ASP A 7 3.03 -3.27 10.29
C ASP A 7 3.24 -3.34 8.77
N LEU A 8 2.35 -2.68 8.04
CA LEU A 8 2.41 -2.57 6.58
C LEU A 8 3.05 -1.24 6.15
N ASP A 9 3.61 -0.47 7.08
CA ASP A 9 4.31 0.80 6.79
C ASP A 9 5.83 0.59 6.69
N LYS A 10 6.32 -0.59 7.07
CA LYS A 10 7.73 -0.96 6.89
C LYS A 10 8.05 -1.25 5.42
N VAL A 11 9.20 -0.76 4.96
CA VAL A 11 9.73 -1.00 3.60
C VAL A 11 9.80 -2.50 3.29
N GLY A 12 9.28 -2.90 2.13
CA GLY A 12 9.30 -4.27 1.64
C GLY A 12 8.11 -4.63 0.77
N THR A 13 8.17 -5.82 0.16
CA THR A 13 7.05 -6.40 -0.60
C THR A 13 6.22 -7.30 0.30
N TYR A 14 4.94 -6.96 0.47
CA TYR A 14 3.97 -7.76 1.19
C TYR A 14 3.21 -8.67 0.25
N ARG A 15 3.02 -9.93 0.65
CA ARG A 15 2.30 -10.94 -0.13
C ARG A 15 0.95 -11.25 0.50
N ILE A 16 0.00 -11.65 -0.33
CA ILE A 16 -1.32 -12.11 0.10
C ILE A 16 -1.53 -13.57 -0.32
N ASN A 17 -2.16 -14.32 0.59
CA ASN A 17 -2.74 -15.63 0.33
C ASN A 17 -4.23 -15.55 0.69
N VAL A 18 -5.09 -15.89 -0.27
CA VAL A 18 -6.53 -15.98 -0.07
C VAL A 18 -6.97 -17.39 -0.48
N ALA A 19 -7.74 -18.05 0.37
CA ALA A 19 -8.36 -19.33 0.07
C ALA A 19 -9.88 -19.17 0.03
N LEU A 20 -10.52 -19.77 -0.98
CA LEU A 20 -11.96 -19.91 -1.05
C LEU A 20 -12.35 -21.27 -0.48
N SER A 21 -13.12 -21.27 0.62
CA SER A 21 -13.63 -22.50 1.25
C SER A 21 -15.13 -22.68 0.99
N MET A 22 -15.54 -23.90 0.68
CA MET A 22 -16.95 -24.32 0.63
C MET A 22 -17.24 -25.31 1.78
N ASN A 23 -18.50 -25.72 1.92
CA ASN A 23 -18.97 -26.68 2.94
C ASN A 23 -18.68 -26.23 4.39
N PRO A 24 -19.43 -25.26 4.95
CA PRO A 24 -19.10 -24.67 6.25
C PRO A 24 -18.98 -25.65 7.44
N SER A 25 -19.69 -26.78 7.40
CA SER A 25 -19.63 -27.83 8.42
C SER A 25 -18.43 -28.77 8.27
N ASP A 26 -17.83 -28.82 7.08
CA ASP A 26 -16.64 -29.61 6.75
C ASP A 26 -15.84 -28.87 5.65
N PRO A 27 -15.07 -27.83 6.04
CA PRO A 27 -14.55 -26.86 5.08
C PRO A 27 -13.56 -27.48 4.08
N GLU A 28 -13.86 -27.33 2.79
CA GLU A 28 -12.94 -27.71 1.70
C GLU A 28 -12.46 -26.48 0.94
N ILE A 29 -11.16 -26.40 0.69
CA ILE A 29 -10.57 -25.33 -0.14
C ILE A 29 -10.77 -25.69 -1.60
N VAL A 30 -11.55 -24.86 -2.31
CA VAL A 30 -11.87 -25.08 -3.72
C VAL A 30 -11.07 -24.18 -4.67
N ASP A 31 -10.48 -23.10 -4.13
CA ASP A 31 -9.60 -22.23 -4.89
C ASP A 31 -8.62 -21.49 -3.98
N THR A 32 -7.48 -21.07 -4.55
CA THR A 32 -6.46 -20.29 -3.85
C THR A 32 -5.87 -19.22 -4.76
N TYR A 33 -5.72 -18.02 -4.22
CA TYR A 33 -5.01 -16.92 -4.86
C TYR A 33 -3.74 -16.56 -4.08
N TYR A 34 -2.63 -16.47 -4.80
CA TYR A 34 -1.35 -15.99 -4.29
C TYR A 34 -0.90 -14.78 -5.09
N GLY A 35 -0.62 -13.68 -4.40
CA GLY A 35 -0.23 -12.44 -5.07
C GLY A 35 0.61 -11.51 -4.21
N THR A 36 0.99 -10.39 -4.82
CA THR A 36 1.55 -9.24 -4.14
C THR A 36 0.40 -8.36 -3.65
N LEU A 37 0.40 -8.03 -2.36
CA LEU A 37 -0.54 -7.06 -1.80
C LEU A 37 -0.11 -5.64 -2.16
N CYS A 38 1.12 -5.29 -1.81
CA CYS A 38 1.74 -4.02 -2.10
C CYS A 38 3.27 -4.12 -1.97
N THR A 39 3.97 -3.12 -2.48
CA THR A 39 5.37 -2.84 -2.16
C THR A 39 5.43 -1.48 -1.50
N VAL A 40 6.04 -1.44 -0.32
CA VAL A 40 6.30 -0.20 0.41
C VAL A 40 7.74 0.19 0.13
N GLU A 41 7.90 1.33 -0.51
CA GLU A 41 9.19 1.93 -0.80
C GLU A 41 9.66 2.77 0.39
N ALA A 42 10.97 3.01 0.48
CA ALA A 42 11.50 3.94 1.47
C ALA A 42 10.95 5.34 1.19
N ALA A 43 10.51 6.03 2.25
CA ALA A 43 10.21 7.45 2.14
C ALA A 43 11.48 8.19 1.66
N PRO A 44 11.36 9.15 0.73
CA PRO A 44 12.50 9.97 0.35
C PRO A 44 12.98 10.74 1.59
N GLY A 45 14.30 10.77 1.79
CA GLY A 45 14.91 11.39 2.97
C GLY A 45 14.77 12.92 3.01
N GLU A 46 14.44 13.54 1.88
CA GLU A 46 14.29 14.99 1.75
C GLU A 46 13.23 15.30 0.68
N TYR A 47 12.44 16.35 0.91
CA TYR A 47 11.45 16.85 -0.03
C TYR A 47 11.79 18.31 -0.37
N THR A 48 11.91 18.62 -1.66
CA THR A 48 12.12 20.00 -2.12
C THR A 48 10.81 20.58 -2.63
N LEU A 49 10.36 21.67 -2.01
CA LEU A 49 9.23 22.45 -2.50
C LEU A 49 9.74 23.62 -3.34
N THR A 50 9.43 23.63 -4.63
CA THR A 50 9.66 24.79 -5.50
C THR A 50 8.44 25.68 -5.50
N LEU A 51 8.60 26.93 -5.05
CA LEU A 51 7.56 27.96 -5.10
C LEU A 51 7.89 28.93 -6.22
N ASP A 52 7.11 28.90 -7.29
CA ASP A 52 7.19 29.91 -8.35
C ASP A 52 6.30 31.09 -7.98
N TYR A 53 6.92 32.18 -7.52
CA TYR A 53 6.21 33.44 -7.30
C TYR A 53 6.30 34.30 -8.56
N LEU A 54 5.17 34.55 -9.21
CA LEU A 54 5.06 35.57 -10.26
C LEU A 54 4.88 36.93 -9.58
N ASP A 55 5.94 37.74 -9.53
CA ASP A 55 5.82 39.13 -9.06
C ASP A 55 5.18 39.98 -10.16
N SER A 56 3.91 40.37 -9.96
CA SER A 56 3.14 41.18 -10.90
C SER A 56 3.29 42.70 -10.66
N ALA A 57 4.42 43.14 -10.11
CA ALA A 57 4.65 44.54 -9.76
C ALA A 57 5.79 45.19 -10.59
N VAL A 58 5.63 45.25 -11.91
CA VAL A 58 6.25 46.34 -12.70
C VAL A 58 5.19 46.95 -13.59
N GLY A 59 4.35 47.80 -12.98
CA GLY A 59 3.61 48.83 -13.70
C GLY A 59 4.52 50.04 -13.91
N HIS A 60 4.74 50.42 -15.16
CA HIS A 60 5.23 51.75 -15.55
C HIS A 60 4.18 52.42 -16.42
#